data_AF-A0AAV7W3R3-F1
#
_entry.id   AF-A0AAV7W3R3-F1
#
_cell.length_a   1.000
_cell.length_b   1.000
_cell.length_c   1.000
_cell.angle_alpha   90.00
_cell.angle_beta   90.00
_cell.angle_gamma   90.00
#
_symmetry.space_group_name_H-M   'P 1'
#
loop_
_entity.id
_entity.type
_entity.pdbx_description
1 polymer ?
#
loop_
_entity_poly.entity_id
_entity_poly.type
_entity_poly.pdbx_seq_one_letter_code
_entity_poly.pdbx_strand_id
1 'polypeptide(L)'
;GTAMGTCFAPSYANLFMGWWEEQVAEEITQLDTNVVLWCCFIDDIFVIWRGDEEAAMQFVRDLNTNKCNLRFTEHLDSRRIEFLDVEISVR
;
A
#
# COMPACT_ATOMS: atom_id res chain seq x y z
N GLY A 1 11.73 -7.98 10.12
CA GLY A 1 12.12 -8.36 8.75
C GLY A 1 12.60 -9.79 8.75
N THR A 2 12.34 -10.52 7.68
CA THR A 2 12.79 -11.91 7.47
C THR A 2 13.77 -11.92 6.30
N ALA A 3 14.80 -12.76 6.34
CA ALA A 3 15.76 -12.86 5.24
C ALA A 3 15.07 -13.35 3.95
N MET A 4 15.24 -12.58 2.86
CA MET A 4 14.76 -12.94 1.53
C MET A 4 15.38 -14.27 1.07
N GLY A 5 14.61 -15.09 0.35
CA GLY A 5 15.07 -16.38 -0.18
C GLY A 5 14.85 -17.57 0.77
N THR A 6 14.34 -17.36 1.98
CA THR A 6 13.84 -18.45 2.82
C THR A 6 12.42 -18.84 2.38
N CYS A 7 12.11 -20.13 2.34
CA CYS A 7 10.82 -20.63 1.83
C CYS A 7 9.60 -20.12 2.63
N PHE A 8 9.79 -19.72 3.88
CA PHE A 8 8.76 -19.18 4.76
C PHE A 8 8.68 -17.66 4.77
N ALA A 9 9.64 -16.93 4.16
CA ALA A 9 9.63 -15.47 4.15
C ALA A 9 8.35 -14.88 3.51
N PRO A 10 7.87 -15.35 2.34
CA PRO A 10 6.67 -14.81 1.73
C PRO A 10 5.43 -15.00 2.62
N SER A 11 5.31 -16.16 3.27
CA SER A 11 4.19 -16.45 4.16
C SER A 11 4.21 -15.57 5.41
N TYR A 12 5.40 -15.32 5.97
CA TYR A 12 5.56 -14.42 7.11
C TYR A 12 5.22 -12.98 6.74
N ALA A 13 5.68 -12.52 5.57
CA ALA A 13 5.38 -11.19 5.06
C ALA A 13 3.87 -11.01 4.83
N ASN A 14 3.21 -11.96 4.16
CA ASN A 14 1.76 -11.94 3.96
C ASN A 14 0.99 -11.94 5.28
N LEU A 15 1.42 -12.72 6.27
CA LEU A 15 0.77 -12.76 7.59
C LEU A 15 0.88 -11.41 8.31
N PHE A 16 2.07 -10.82 8.30
CA PHE A 16 2.31 -9.54 8.95
C PHE A 16 1.58 -8.40 8.25
N MET A 17 1.57 -8.39 6.92
CA MET A 17 0.86 -7.40 6.12
C MET A 17 -0.65 -7.53 6.26
N GLY A 18 -1.20 -8.75 6.26
CA GLY A 18 -2.63 -8.96 6.53
C GLY A 18 -3.03 -8.51 7.94
N TRP A 19 -2.21 -8.79 8.95
CA TRP A 19 -2.44 -8.26 10.30
C TRP A 19 -2.38 -6.73 10.35
N TRP A 20 -1.42 -6.11 9.65
CA TRP A 20 -1.33 -4.66 9.57
C TRP A 20 -2.55 -4.04 8.84
N GLU A 21 -3.02 -4.68 7.77
CA GLU A 21 -4.21 -4.25 7.04
C GLU A 21 -5.46 -4.22 7.93
N GLU A 22 -5.70 -5.29 8.70
CA GLU A 22 -6.84 -5.35 9.64
C GLU A 22 -6.75 -4.29 10.76
N GLN A 23 -5.54 -3.91 11.18
CA GLN A 23 -5.35 -3.00 12.32
C GLN A 23 -5.29 -1.52 11.92
N VAL A 24 -4.91 -1.21 10.68
CA VAL A 24 -4.58 0.16 10.24
C VAL A 24 -5.26 0.48 8.93
N ALA A 25 -5.06 -0.34 7.91
CA ALA A 25 -5.51 -0.02 6.56
C ALA A 25 -7.03 -0.08 6.43
N GLU A 26 -7.71 -1.03 7.07
CA GLU A 26 -9.16 -1.22 6.93
C GLU A 26 -9.94 0.01 7.44
N GLU A 27 -9.57 0.56 8.59
CA GLU A 27 -10.22 1.77 9.13
C GLU A 27 -10.01 2.98 8.20
N ILE A 28 -8.78 3.19 7.73
CA ILE A 28 -8.42 4.36 6.91
C ILE A 28 -9.02 4.23 5.49
N THR A 29 -8.93 3.06 4.87
CA THR A 29 -9.42 2.82 3.50
C THR A 29 -10.95 2.76 3.41
N GLN A 30 -11.65 2.31 4.46
CA GLN A 30 -13.12 2.34 4.47
C GLN A 30 -13.69 3.75 4.68
N LEU A 31 -12.95 4.62 5.37
CA LEU A 31 -13.37 6.00 5.62
C LEU A 31 -13.04 6.93 4.46
N ASP A 32 -12.02 6.61 3.67
CA ASP A 32 -11.57 7.46 2.57
C ASP A 32 -12.23 7.10 1.23
N THR A 33 -13.21 7.91 0.83
CA THR A 33 -13.92 7.74 -0.45
C THR A 33 -13.05 7.93 -1.69
N ASN A 34 -11.81 8.41 -1.53
CA ASN A 34 -10.88 8.62 -2.63
C ASN A 34 -10.14 7.32 -2.99
N VAL A 35 -10.13 6.29 -2.14
CA VAL A 35 -9.56 4.98 -2.47
C VAL A 35 -10.53 4.22 -3.37
N VAL A 36 -10.21 4.13 -4.67
CA VAL A 36 -11.04 3.40 -5.66
C VAL A 36 -10.68 1.92 -5.72
N LEU A 37 -9.39 1.62 -5.58
CA LEU A 37 -8.86 0.25 -5.56
C LEU A 37 -7.71 0.19 -4.57
N TRP A 38 -7.67 -0.88 -3.79
CA TRP A 38 -6.57 -1.23 -2.90
C TRP A 38 -6.15 -2.68 -3.21
N CYS A 39 -4.87 -2.88 -3.51
CA CYS A 39 -4.30 -4.20 -3.80
C CYS A 39 -2.93 -4.31 -3.16
N CYS A 40 -2.66 -5.43 -2.48
CA CYS A 40 -1.37 -5.71 -1.88
C CYS A 40 -0.74 -6.96 -2.50
N PHE A 41 0.57 -6.88 -2.76
CA PHE A 41 1.41 -8.00 -3.14
C PHE A 41 2.61 -8.06 -2.20
N ILE A 42 2.56 -8.99 -1.23
CA ILE A 42 3.56 -9.08 -0.16
C ILE A 42 3.65 -7.72 0.56
N ASP A 43 4.73 -6.97 0.38
CA ASP A 43 5.01 -5.67 0.99
C ASP A 43 4.74 -4.48 0.05
N ASP A 44 4.46 -4.73 -1.24
CA ASP A 44 4.11 -3.71 -2.22
C ASP A 44 2.61 -3.45 -2.25
N ILE A 45 2.21 -2.17 -2.21
CA ILE A 45 0.82 -1.72 -2.22
C ILE A 45 0.54 -0.94 -3.50
N PHE A 46 -0.53 -1.29 -4.19
CA PHE A 46 -1.06 -0.59 -5.34
C PHE A 46 -2.41 0.04 -5.01
N VAL A 47 -2.53 1.35 -5.26
CA VAL A 47 -3.75 2.12 -4.98
C VAL A 47 -4.18 2.90 -6.22
N ILE A 48 -5.46 2.80 -6.57
CA ILE A 48 -6.09 3.76 -7.49
C ILE A 48 -6.76 4.83 -6.64
N TRP A 49 -6.30 6.06 -6.79
CA TRP A 49 -6.77 7.21 -6.03
C TRP A 49 -7.63 8.13 -6.89
N ARG A 50 -8.74 8.61 -6.35
CA ARG A 50 -9.63 9.62 -6.93
C ARG A 50 -9.54 10.89 -6.10
N GLY A 51 -8.62 11.78 -6.45
CA GLY A 51 -8.41 13.04 -5.75
C GLY A 51 -7.16 13.76 -6.27
N ASP A 52 -6.78 14.84 -5.60
CA ASP A 52 -5.51 15.50 -5.85
C ASP A 52 -4.33 14.74 -5.22
N GLU A 53 -3.13 15.10 -5.67
CA GLU A 53 -1.87 14.48 -5.24
C GLU A 53 -1.58 14.81 -3.77
N GLU A 54 -1.92 16.02 -3.32
CA GLU A 54 -1.73 16.45 -1.95
C GLU A 54 -2.54 15.61 -0.95
N ALA A 55 -3.81 15.30 -1.26
CA ALA A 55 -4.63 14.42 -0.44
C ALA A 55 -4.08 12.98 -0.42
N ALA A 56 -3.60 12.48 -1.56
CA ALA A 56 -2.95 11.16 -1.62
C ALA A 56 -1.69 11.10 -0.76
N MET A 57 -0.85 12.15 -0.81
CA MET A 57 0.34 12.26 0.04
C MET A 57 -0.04 12.34 1.53
N GLN A 58 -1.11 13.05 1.87
CA GLN A 58 -1.59 13.10 3.25
C GLN A 58 -2.07 11.73 3.73
N PHE A 59 -2.81 11.00 2.90
CA PHE A 59 -3.24 9.64 3.18
C PHE A 59 -2.05 8.70 3.47
N VAL A 60 -0.98 8.78 2.67
CA VAL A 60 0.24 7.99 2.92
C VAL A 60 0.92 8.39 4.24
N ARG A 61 0.90 9.68 4.61
CA ARG A 61 1.42 10.14 5.91
C ARG A 61 0.59 9.58 7.08
N ASP A 62 -0.72 9.48 6.90
CA ASP A 62 -1.61 8.92 7.91
C ASP A 62 -1.38 7.41 8.06
N LEU A 63 -1.23 6.67 6.96
CA LEU A 63 -0.80 5.26 6.97
C LEU A 63 0.55 5.08 7.68
N ASN A 64 1.50 5.99 7.47
CA ASN A 64 2.81 5.99 8.12
C ASN A 64 2.76 6.37 9.61
N THR A 65 1.65 6.95 10.06
CA THR A 65 1.41 7.28 11.48
C THR A 65 0.74 6.09 12.16
N ASN A 66 1.48 4.99 12.27
CA ASN A 66 0.94 3.76 12.83
C ASN A 66 1.84 3.21 13.95
N LYS A 67 1.27 2.32 14.77
CA LYS A 67 1.99 1.70 15.91
C LYS A 67 2.87 0.53 15.49
N CYS A 68 2.70 0.06 14.26
CA CYS A 68 3.59 -0.92 13.68
C CYS A 68 4.81 -0.13 13.20
N ASN A 69 6.02 -0.60 13.44
CA ASN A 69 7.23 0.11 13.01
C ASN A 69 7.43 -0.06 11.48
N LEU A 70 6.40 0.31 10.71
CA LEU A 70 6.23 0.17 9.27
C LEU A 70 6.13 1.56 8.67
N ARG A 71 6.87 1.78 7.59
CA ARG A 71 6.87 3.03 6.84
C ARG A 71 6.88 2.73 5.35
N PHE A 72 5.85 3.19 4.66
CA PHE A 72 5.69 3.13 3.22
C PHE A 72 6.32 4.36 2.57
N THR A 73 6.85 4.13 1.37
CA THR A 73 7.28 5.15 0.43
C THR A 73 6.34 5.16 -0.75
N GLU A 74 5.87 6.33 -1.15
CA GLU A 74 4.93 6.51 -2.24
C GLU A 74 5.58 6.89 -3.56
N HIS A 75 5.00 6.39 -4.64
CA HIS A 75 5.23 6.83 -5.99
C HIS A 75 3.86 7.13 -6.60
N LEU A 76 3.63 8.38 -7.01
CA LEU A 76 2.35 8.86 -7.54
C LEU A 76 2.54 9.30 -8.99
N ASP A 77 1.63 8.87 -9.86
CA ASP A 77 1.56 9.33 -11.25
C ASP A 77 0.10 9.22 -11.71
N SER A 78 -0.36 10.26 -12.42
CA SER A 78 -1.76 10.37 -12.84
C SER A 78 -2.10 9.56 -14.11
N ARG A 79 -1.08 9.03 -14.80
CA ARG A 79 -1.22 8.43 -16.13
C ARG A 79 -0.60 7.05 -16.25
N ARG A 80 0.55 6.82 -15.63
CA ARG A 80 1.27 5.54 -15.70
C ARG A 80 2.08 5.27 -14.43
N ILE A 81 2.07 4.03 -13.97
CA ILE A 81 2.86 3.65 -12.81
C ILE A 81 3.41 2.23 -13.01
N GLU A 82 4.64 2.03 -12.53
CA GLU A 82 5.28 0.73 -12.50
C GLU A 82 4.88 0.01 -11.21
N PHE A 83 4.37 -1.21 -11.32
CA PHE A 83 4.07 -2.07 -10.18
C PHE A 83 4.61 -3.47 -10.46
N LEU A 84 5.59 -3.89 -9.65
CA LEU A 84 6.39 -5.10 -9.88
C LEU A 84 7.01 -5.07 -11.30
N ASP A 85 6.71 -6.08 -12.12
CA ASP A 85 7.21 -6.20 -13.49
C ASP A 85 6.20 -5.69 -14.55
N VAL A 86 5.22 -4.87 -14.15
CA VAL A 86 4.13 -4.42 -15.03
C VAL A 86 4.01 -2.89 -15.02
N GLU A 87 3.86 -2.28 -16.21
CA GLU A 87 3.44 -0.89 -16.35
C GLU A 87 1.91 -0.83 -16.47
N ILE A 88 1.27 -0.07 -15.60
CA ILE A 88 -0.17 0.15 -15.59
C ILE A 88 -0.42 1.58 -16.07
N SER A 89 -1.29 1.77 -17.06
CA SER A 89 -1.67 3.10 -17.54
C SER A 89 -3.18 3.25 -17.70
N VAL A 90 -3.66 4.47 -17.43
CA VAL A 90 -5.05 4.87 -17.64
C VAL A 90 -5.17 5.75 -18.88
N ARG A 91 -6.24 5.54 -19.65
CA ARG A 91 -6.51 6.25 -20.91
C ARG A 91 -7.57 7.32 -20.73
#